data_AF-A0A2I0K4Y7-F1
#
_entry.id   AF-A0A2I0K4Y7-F1
#
_cell.length_a   1.000
_cell.length_b   1.000
_cell.length_c   1.000
_cell.angle_alpha   90.00
_cell.angle_beta   90.00
_cell.angle_gamma   90.00
#
_symmetry.space_group_name_H-M   'P 1'
#
loop_
_entity.id
_entity.type
_entity.pdbx_description
1 polymer ?
#
loop_
_entity_poly.entity_id
_entity_poly.type
_entity_poly.pdbx_seq_one_letter_code
_entity_poly.pdbx_strand_id
1 'polypeptide(L)'
;MIIFQVQKVPDGSLEQLEAEKRLRDELLYREEVDRKIGKIAKLLLSEKDVAAGLSSVVLPEREGEPLVDDWECFKSMLRTYEERCGALTHYGRKYSRVMANMCNAGINQDQLTWASTKACS
;
A
#
# COMPACT_ATOMS: atom_id res chain seq x y z
N MET A 1 -9.91 4.07 -17.20
CA MET A 1 -10.18 4.41 -15.78
C MET A 1 -11.67 4.22 -15.52
N ILE A 2 -12.05 3.54 -14.44
CA ILE A 2 -13.45 3.11 -14.17
C ILE A 2 -14.45 4.29 -14.15
N ILE A 3 -14.02 5.47 -13.67
CA ILE A 3 -14.80 6.71 -13.71
C ILE A 3 -15.31 7.05 -15.12
N PHE A 4 -14.49 6.88 -16.16
CA PHE A 4 -14.91 7.16 -17.53
C PHE A 4 -15.94 6.16 -18.05
N GLN A 5 -16.00 4.95 -17.48
CA GLN A 5 -17.04 3.98 -17.83
C GLN A 5 -18.38 4.41 -17.23
N VAL A 6 -18.40 4.87 -15.97
CA VAL A 6 -19.62 5.39 -15.33
C VAL A 6 -20.19 6.59 -16.09
N GLN A 7 -19.35 7.53 -16.51
CA GLN A 7 -19.76 8.77 -17.17
C GLN A 7 -20.30 8.59 -18.59
N LYS A 8 -19.98 7.48 -19.27
CA LYS A 8 -20.34 7.25 -20.67
C LYS A 8 -21.63 6.45 -20.85
N VAL A 9 -22.17 5.89 -19.78
CA VAL A 9 -23.31 4.97 -19.82
C VAL A 9 -24.61 5.77 -19.59
N PRO A 10 -25.72 5.44 -20.26
CA PRO A 10 -26.99 6.14 -20.09
C PRO A 10 -27.48 6.14 -18.63
N ASP A 11 -28.00 7.28 -18.19
CA ASP A 11 -28.50 7.46 -16.83
C ASP A 11 -29.66 6.51 -16.50
N GLY A 12 -29.61 5.89 -15.33
CA GLY A 12 -30.60 4.94 -14.83
C GLY A 12 -30.54 3.54 -15.45
N SER A 13 -29.58 3.27 -16.33
CA SER A 13 -29.42 1.93 -16.92
C SER A 13 -28.80 0.92 -15.93
N LEU A 14 -29.08 -0.36 -16.16
CA LEU A 14 -28.46 -1.45 -15.40
C LEU A 14 -26.92 -1.40 -15.51
N GLU A 15 -26.41 -1.08 -16.70
CA GLU A 15 -24.97 -0.95 -16.94
C GLU A 15 -24.35 0.19 -16.11
N GLN A 16 -25.06 1.30 -15.91
CA GLN A 16 -24.59 2.40 -15.06
C GLN A 16 -24.50 1.94 -13.61
N LEU A 17 -25.53 1.27 -13.11
CA LEU A 17 -25.57 0.77 -11.73
C LEU A 17 -24.41 -0.21 -11.46
N GLU A 18 -24.11 -1.09 -12.41
CA GLU A 18 -22.97 -2.00 -12.32
C GLU A 18 -21.62 -1.26 -12.39
N ALA A 19 -21.49 -0.27 -13.27
CA ALA A 19 -20.28 0.53 -13.38
C ALA A 19 -20.02 1.34 -12.10
N GLU A 20 -21.06 1.92 -11.51
CA GLU A 20 -20.97 2.61 -10.23
C GLU A 20 -20.59 1.67 -9.09
N LYS A 21 -21.17 0.46 -9.06
CA LYS A 21 -20.81 -0.55 -8.07
C LYS A 21 -19.31 -0.89 -8.17
N ARG A 22 -18.80 -1.16 -9.38
CA ARG A 22 -17.36 -1.40 -9.61
C ARG A 22 -16.49 -0.23 -9.15
N LEU A 23 -16.94 1.01 -9.40
CA LEU A 23 -16.21 2.20 -8.94
C LEU A 23 -16.19 2.29 -7.41
N ARG A 24 -17.33 2.07 -6.76
CA ARG A 24 -17.43 2.06 -5.29
C ARG A 24 -16.54 0.98 -4.67
N ASP A 25 -16.59 -0.23 -5.21
CA ASP A 25 -15.78 -1.36 -4.73
C ASP A 25 -14.28 -1.07 -4.86
N GLU A 26 -13.84 -0.48 -5.98
CA GLU A 26 -12.44 -0.05 -6.15
C GLU A 26 -12.06 1.07 -5.16
N LEU A 27 -12.90 2.09 -4.96
CA LEU A 27 -12.60 3.16 -4.01
C LEU A 27 -12.49 2.66 -2.57
N LEU A 28 -13.41 1.78 -2.15
CA LEU A 28 -13.37 1.14 -0.84
C LEU A 28 -12.12 0.28 -0.66
N TYR A 29 -11.74 -0.50 -1.69
CA TYR A 29 -10.50 -1.26 -1.67
C TYR A 29 -9.28 -0.35 -1.49
N ARG A 30 -9.21 0.76 -2.26
CA ARG A 30 -8.10 1.71 -2.20
C ARG A 30 -7.99 2.37 -0.83
N GLU A 31 -9.11 2.83 -0.28
CA GLU A 31 -9.18 3.43 1.05
C GLU A 31 -8.68 2.45 2.12
N GLU A 32 -9.11 1.20 2.06
CA GLU A 32 -8.73 0.17 3.03
C GLU A 32 -7.23 -0.15 2.97
N VAL A 33 -6.66 -0.25 1.77
CA VAL A 33 -5.21 -0.45 1.60
C VAL A 33 -4.43 0.75 2.14
N ASP A 34 -4.84 1.98 1.80
CA ASP A 34 -4.18 3.20 2.28
C ASP A 34 -4.22 3.29 3.81
N ARG A 35 -5.38 2.98 4.41
CA ARG A 35 -5.59 2.95 5.86
C ARG A 35 -4.71 1.91 6.56
N LYS A 36 -4.64 0.68 6.03
CA LYS A 36 -3.83 -0.40 6.59
C LYS A 36 -2.34 -0.05 6.58
N ILE A 37 -1.82 0.38 5.43
CA ILE A 37 -0.41 0.76 5.30
C ILE A 37 -0.09 1.97 6.17
N GLY A 38 -0.96 2.98 6.21
CA GLY A 38 -0.79 4.14 7.08
C GLY A 38 -0.68 3.77 8.57
N LYS A 39 -1.49 2.82 9.03
CA LYS A 39 -1.38 2.29 10.40
C LYS A 39 -0.07 1.55 10.63
N ILE A 40 0.37 0.69 9.70
CA ILE A 40 1.64 -0.05 9.81
C ILE A 40 2.81 0.93 9.92
N ALA A 41 2.87 1.92 9.02
CA ALA A 41 3.92 2.93 9.06
C ALA A 41 3.92 3.72 10.36
N LYS A 42 2.75 4.13 10.88
CA LYS A 42 2.65 4.81 12.17
C LYS A 42 3.13 3.96 13.35
N LEU A 43 2.99 2.64 13.27
CA LEU A 43 3.43 1.71 14.31
C LEU A 43 4.93 1.43 14.28
N LEU A 44 5.57 1.55 13.11
CA LEU A 44 6.96 1.13 12.89
C LEU A 44 7.93 2.29 12.70
N LEU A 45 7.45 3.45 12.25
CA LEU A 45 8.27 4.58 11.85
C LEU A 45 8.08 5.74 12.82
N SER A 46 9.12 6.56 12.99
CA SER A 46 9.05 7.71 13.89
C SER A 46 8.11 8.79 13.34
N GLU A 47 7.64 9.71 14.20
CA GLU A 47 6.77 10.81 13.75
C GLU A 47 7.42 11.67 12.66
N LYS A 48 8.77 11.77 12.64
CA LYS A 48 9.51 12.43 11.55
C LYS A 48 9.36 11.70 10.24
N ASP A 49 9.48 10.37 10.24
CA ASP A 49 9.37 9.52 9.05
C ASP A 49 7.92 9.49 8.50
N VAL A 50 6.93 9.57 9.41
CA VAL A 50 5.51 9.66 9.06
C VAL A 50 5.11 11.05 8.56
N ALA A 51 5.68 12.13 9.11
CA ALA A 51 5.43 13.52 8.70
C ALA A 51 6.06 13.87 7.35
N ALA A 52 7.19 13.24 7.03
CA ALA A 52 7.76 13.20 5.69
C ALA A 52 6.79 12.47 4.70
N GLY A 53 5.88 11.66 5.25
CA GLY A 53 4.85 10.93 4.52
C GLY A 53 5.36 9.56 4.11
N LEU A 54 4.45 8.64 3.87
CA LEU A 54 4.75 7.34 3.24
C LEU A 54 5.51 7.51 1.90
N SER A 55 5.40 8.69 1.28
CA SER A 55 6.13 9.12 0.10
C SER A 55 7.52 9.70 0.38
N SER A 56 7.87 10.04 1.62
CA SER A 56 9.17 10.62 1.97
C SER A 56 9.88 10.05 3.21
N VAL A 57 9.65 8.77 3.53
CA VAL A 57 10.73 7.87 4.01
C VAL A 57 11.73 7.62 2.86
N VAL A 58 12.03 8.70 2.14
CA VAL A 58 12.89 8.83 0.98
C VAL A 58 14.24 9.10 1.61
N LEU A 59 15.03 8.04 1.74
CA LEU A 59 16.40 8.24 1.36
C LEU A 59 16.34 8.75 -0.08
N PRO A 60 16.90 9.93 -0.39
CA PRO A 60 16.91 10.42 -1.76
C PRO A 60 17.51 9.31 -2.62
N GLU A 61 16.78 8.87 -3.66
CA GLU A 61 17.37 8.03 -4.69
C GLU A 61 18.57 8.81 -5.23
N ARG A 62 19.77 8.36 -4.89
CA ARG A 62 20.94 8.78 -5.64
C ARG A 62 20.86 7.96 -6.93
N GLU A 63 20.81 8.65 -8.07
CA GLU A 63 20.84 7.97 -9.36
C GLU A 63 21.96 6.91 -9.36
N GLY A 64 21.59 5.67 -9.65
CA GLY A 64 22.51 4.52 -9.66
C GLY A 64 22.54 3.67 -8.39
N GLU A 65 21.89 4.07 -7.30
CA GLU A 65 21.74 3.22 -6.10
C GLU A 65 20.58 2.22 -6.25
N PRO A 66 20.73 0.99 -5.72
CA PRO A 66 19.67 -0.01 -5.76
C PRO A 66 18.47 0.41 -4.88
N LEU A 67 17.27 -0.05 -5.25
CA LEU A 67 16.05 0.20 -4.46
C LEU A 67 16.15 -0.40 -3.04
N VAL A 68 16.78 -1.57 -2.92
CA VAL A 68 17.05 -2.26 -1.65
C VAL A 68 18.43 -2.89 -1.70
N ASP A 69 19.10 -2.89 -0.55
CA ASP A 69 20.38 -3.61 -0.38
C ASP A 69 20.15 -5.12 -0.17
N ASP A 70 19.03 -5.49 0.47
CA ASP A 70 18.64 -6.88 0.74
C ASP A 70 17.28 -7.22 0.08
N TRP A 71 17.35 -7.95 -1.02
CA TRP A 71 16.18 -8.42 -1.77
C TRP A 71 15.37 -9.49 -1.04
N GLU A 72 15.99 -10.30 -0.17
CA GLU A 72 15.24 -11.30 0.61
C GLU A 72 14.42 -10.64 1.70
N CYS A 73 14.99 -9.64 2.36
CA CYS A 73 14.25 -8.81 3.30
C CYS A 73 13.07 -8.10 2.61
N PHE A 74 13.26 -7.49 1.43
CA PHE A 74 12.15 -6.89 0.67
C PHE A 74 11.03 -7.90 0.33
N LYS A 75 11.39 -9.08 -0.16
CA LYS A 75 10.42 -10.16 -0.45
C LYS A 75 9.70 -10.63 0.81
N SER A 76 10.41 -10.75 1.94
CA SER A 76 9.82 -11.07 3.24
C SER A 76 8.81 -10.01 3.69
N MET A 77 9.11 -8.71 3.49
CA MET A 77 8.18 -7.63 3.82
C MET A 77 6.86 -7.74 3.04
N LEU A 78 6.96 -7.92 1.72
CA LEU A 78 5.78 -8.10 0.86
C LEU A 78 4.95 -9.31 1.28
N ARG A 79 5.60 -10.46 1.46
CA ARG A 79 4.94 -11.71 1.87
C ARG A 79 4.25 -11.58 3.22
N THR A 80 4.92 -10.98 4.20
CA THR A 80 4.38 -10.77 5.55
C THR A 80 3.13 -9.88 5.51
N TYR A 81 3.17 -8.81 4.70
CA TYR A 81 1.98 -7.98 4.51
C TYR A 81 0.85 -8.78 3.88
N GLU A 82 1.10 -9.53 2.80
CA GLU A 82 0.04 -10.29 2.11
C GLU A 82 -0.58 -11.37 2.99
N GLU A 83 0.21 -12.06 3.80
CA GLU A 83 -0.24 -13.06 4.79
C GLU A 83 -1.14 -12.46 5.87
N ARG A 84 -0.98 -11.17 6.22
CA ARG A 84 -1.70 -10.51 7.32
C ARG A 84 -2.82 -9.58 6.87
N CYS A 85 -2.68 -8.95 5.72
CA CYS A 85 -3.53 -7.84 5.28
C CYS A 85 -4.29 -8.13 3.98
N GLY A 86 -3.89 -9.17 3.25
CA GLY A 86 -4.40 -9.53 1.93
C GLY A 86 -3.51 -9.05 0.78
N ALA A 87 -3.81 -9.53 -0.43
CA ALA A 87 -2.98 -9.33 -1.61
C ALA A 87 -2.75 -7.84 -1.98
N LEU A 88 -1.51 -7.52 -2.37
CA LEU A 88 -1.16 -6.24 -2.97
C LEU A 88 -1.51 -6.27 -4.46
N THR A 89 -2.78 -6.01 -4.78
CA THR A 89 -3.25 -5.94 -6.17
C THR A 89 -2.69 -4.70 -6.89
N HIS A 90 -3.24 -4.34 -8.06
CA HIS A 90 -2.74 -3.25 -8.88
C HIS A 90 -2.49 -1.95 -8.11
N TYR A 91 -3.45 -1.52 -7.28
CA TYR A 91 -3.30 -0.31 -6.49
C TYR A 91 -2.27 -0.47 -5.35
N GLY A 92 -2.29 -1.60 -4.66
CA GLY A 92 -1.42 -1.85 -3.50
C GLY A 92 0.07 -1.80 -3.83
N ARG A 93 0.47 -2.15 -5.07
CA ARG A 93 1.86 -2.07 -5.53
C ARG A 93 2.48 -0.68 -5.44
N LYS A 94 1.69 0.40 -5.33
CA LYS A 94 2.24 1.74 -5.06
C LYS A 94 3.04 1.79 -3.74
N TYR A 95 2.74 0.88 -2.81
CA TYR A 95 3.40 0.77 -1.50
C TYR A 95 4.65 -0.11 -1.48
N SER A 96 5.05 -0.70 -2.61
CA SER A 96 6.30 -1.47 -2.68
C SER A 96 7.52 -0.66 -2.23
N ARG A 97 7.57 0.64 -2.57
CA ARG A 97 8.62 1.54 -2.12
C ARG A 97 8.68 1.67 -0.59
N VAL A 98 7.52 1.74 0.07
CA VAL A 98 7.45 1.81 1.54
C VAL A 98 8.03 0.55 2.17
N MET A 99 7.71 -0.62 1.62
CA MET A 99 8.24 -1.90 2.09
C MET A 99 9.74 -2.02 1.88
N ALA A 100 10.25 -1.53 0.74
CA ALA A 100 11.68 -1.42 0.47
C ALA A 100 12.38 -0.54 1.50
N ASN A 101 11.79 0.62 1.82
CA ASN A 101 12.38 1.56 2.77
C ASN A 101 12.35 1.00 4.21
N MET A 102 11.30 0.28 4.60
CA MET A 102 11.26 -0.43 5.88
C MET A 102 12.42 -1.42 6.00
N CYS A 103 12.69 -2.16 4.92
CA CYS A 103 13.83 -3.08 4.86
C CYS A 103 15.17 -2.34 5.00
N ASN A 104 15.39 -1.27 4.23
CA ASN A 104 16.62 -0.47 4.30
C ASN A 104 16.80 0.21 5.68
N ALA A 105 15.71 0.50 6.39
CA ALA A 105 15.71 1.03 7.74
C ALA A 105 15.99 -0.03 8.84
N GLY A 106 16.20 -1.30 8.45
CA GLY A 106 16.48 -2.39 9.37
C GLY A 106 15.26 -2.92 10.12
N ILE A 107 14.04 -2.59 9.66
CA ILE A 107 12.83 -3.25 10.18
C ILE A 107 12.92 -4.74 9.81
N ASN A 108 12.64 -5.62 10.77
CA ASN A 108 12.63 -7.06 10.54
C ASN A 108 11.20 -7.63 10.39
N GLN A 109 11.14 -8.90 10.00
CA GLN A 109 9.87 -9.60 9.75
C GLN A 109 8.95 -9.66 10.98
N ASP A 110 9.50 -9.79 12.19
CA ASP A 110 8.71 -9.88 13.43
C ASP A 110 8.04 -8.55 13.75
N GLN A 111 8.76 -7.43 13.57
CA GLN A 111 8.22 -6.08 13.72
C GLN A 111 7.09 -5.84 12.72
N LEU A 112 7.30 -6.17 11.44
CA LEU A 112 6.25 -6.03 10.44
C LEU A 112 5.04 -6.93 10.71
N THR A 113 5.28 -8.16 11.17
CA THR A 113 4.21 -9.10 11.55
C THR A 113 3.36 -8.52 12.68
N TRP A 114 3.98 -7.99 13.72
CA TRP A 114 3.29 -7.36 14.85
C TRP A 114 2.46 -6.16 14.39
N ALA A 115 3.05 -5.25 13.61
CA ALA A 115 2.36 -4.06 13.14
C ALA A 115 1.20 -4.40 12.18
N SER A 116 1.41 -5.33 11.26
CA SER A 116 0.39 -5.78 10.31
C SER A 116 -0.78 -6.46 11.04
N THR A 117 -0.50 -7.26 12.06
CA THR A 117 -1.54 -7.88 12.90
C THR A 117 -2.42 -6.83 13.59
N LYS A 118 -1.84 -5.71 14.03
CA LYS A 118 -2.60 -4.60 14.65
C LYS A 118 -3.34 -3.72 13.65
N ALA A 119 -2.79 -3.54 12.45
CA ALA A 119 -3.33 -2.64 11.44
C ALA A 119 -4.47 -3.25 10.62
N CYS A 120 -4.41 -4.56 10.40
CA CYS A 120 -5.25 -5.32 9.48
C CYS A 120 -6.27 -6.24 10.16
N SER A 121 -6.30 -6.25 11.50
CA SER A 121 -7.41 -6.78 12.32
C SER A 121 -8.61 -5.85 12.34
#